data_AF-A0A822GGC9-F1
#
_entry.id   AF-A0A822GGC9-F1
#
_cell.length_a   1.000
_cell.length_b   1.000
_cell.length_c   1.000
_cell.angle_alpha   90.00
_cell.angle_beta   90.00
_cell.angle_gamma   90.00
#
_symmetry.space_group_name_H-M   'P 1'
#
loop_
_entity.id
_entity.type
_entity.pdbx_description
1 polymer ?
#
loop_
_entity_poly.entity_id
_entity_poly.type
_entity_poly.pdbx_seq_one_letter_code
_entity_poly.pdbx_strand_id
1 'polypeptide(L)'
;VATNEINAYHSDHMLQNKLPLYYFGDIVDEDHDHFHSLISPIEYYYKRNEFNNHYILIDETSKTSFKISISCFFDCNYFDYSWECIRYLLLAFFATYVFIGATSSWHYYLSAAFLGALWHQLTFTAHDAGHLAITHLYRIDSFIGIFIGNLLGGISIGWWKHHHNIHHLVTNSSEHDPGQ
;
A
#
# COMPACT_ATOMS: atom_id res chain seq x y z
N VAL A 1 22.74 -4.03 4.47
CA VAL A 1 21.96 -5.29 4.49
C VAL A 1 21.36 -5.49 3.10
N ALA A 2 20.31 -4.73 2.71
CA ALA A 2 19.63 -4.79 1.39
C ALA A 2 20.49 -4.94 0.11
N THR A 3 21.71 -4.41 0.08
CA THR A 3 22.62 -4.47 -1.08
C THR A 3 22.96 -5.92 -1.47
N ASN A 4 23.12 -6.81 -0.47
CA ASN A 4 23.50 -8.19 -0.73
C ASN A 4 22.33 -8.99 -1.31
N GLU A 5 21.12 -8.77 -0.82
CA GLU A 5 19.91 -9.41 -1.33
C GLU A 5 19.55 -8.86 -2.72
N ILE A 6 19.67 -7.56 -2.94
CA ILE A 6 19.45 -6.96 -4.26
C ILE A 6 20.40 -7.57 -5.30
N ASN A 7 21.68 -7.70 -4.97
CA ASN A 7 22.67 -8.33 -5.86
C ASN A 7 22.44 -9.84 -6.05
N ALA A 8 21.88 -10.54 -5.05
CA ALA A 8 21.62 -11.98 -5.14
C ALA A 8 20.38 -12.32 -5.98
N TYR A 9 19.34 -11.47 -5.93
CA TYR A 9 18.04 -11.75 -6.55
C TYR A 9 17.78 -11.00 -7.86
N HIS A 10 18.63 -10.05 -8.24
CA HIS A 10 18.46 -9.27 -9.47
C HIS A 10 19.65 -9.48 -10.42
N SER A 11 19.36 -9.56 -11.72
CA SER A 11 20.43 -9.69 -12.72
C SER A 11 21.23 -8.41 -12.87
N ASP A 12 22.49 -8.53 -13.29
CA ASP A 12 23.37 -7.39 -13.60
C ASP A 12 22.71 -6.40 -14.57
N HIS A 13 21.90 -6.91 -15.51
CA HIS A 13 21.12 -6.09 -16.42
C HIS A 13 20.11 -5.19 -15.70
N MET A 14 19.39 -5.72 -14.70
CA MET A 14 18.47 -4.92 -13.89
C MET A 14 19.22 -3.86 -13.09
N LEU A 15 20.35 -4.24 -12.48
CA LEU A 15 21.17 -3.35 -11.65
C LEU A 15 21.77 -2.20 -12.47
N GLN A 16 22.23 -2.47 -13.70
CA GLN A 16 22.90 -1.47 -14.54
C GLN A 16 21.92 -0.62 -15.35
N ASN A 17 20.80 -1.17 -15.81
CA ASN A 17 19.92 -0.47 -16.77
C ASN A 17 18.61 0.04 -16.15
N LYS A 18 18.17 -0.53 -15.03
CA LYS A 18 16.88 -0.16 -14.40
C LYS A 18 17.07 0.55 -13.07
N LEU A 19 17.98 0.07 -12.22
CA LEU A 19 18.23 0.67 -10.91
C LEU A 19 18.60 2.17 -10.97
N PRO A 20 19.38 2.66 -11.96
CA PRO A 20 19.70 4.09 -12.05
C PRO A 20 18.48 4.99 -12.26
N LEU A 21 17.35 4.46 -12.77
CA LEU A 21 16.10 5.22 -12.92
C LEU A 21 15.46 5.57 -11.57
N TYR A 22 15.85 4.88 -10.51
CA TYR A 22 15.33 5.01 -9.15
C TYR A 22 16.43 5.43 -8.16
N TYR A 23 17.54 5.97 -8.68
CA TYR A 23 18.64 6.46 -7.87
C TYR A 23 18.35 7.88 -7.38
N PHE A 24 18.30 8.07 -6.06
CA PHE A 24 17.94 9.36 -5.45
C PHE A 24 19.13 10.09 -4.79
N GLY A 25 20.29 9.44 -4.65
CA GLY A 25 21.49 10.02 -4.08
C GLY A 25 22.33 9.00 -3.30
N ASP A 26 23.55 9.41 -2.96
CA ASP A 26 24.45 8.64 -2.09
C ASP A 26 24.06 8.85 -0.62
N ILE A 27 24.23 7.81 0.18
CA ILE A 27 24.10 7.92 1.64
C ILE A 27 25.32 8.68 2.15
N VAL A 28 25.10 9.73 2.94
CA VAL A 28 26.17 10.45 3.63
C VAL A 28 26.60 9.61 4.82
N ASP A 29 27.89 9.28 4.93
CA ASP A 29 28.44 8.43 6.00
C ASP A 29 28.38 9.06 7.42
N GLU A 30 27.91 10.30 7.52
CA GLU A 30 27.63 10.99 8.77
C GLU A 30 26.14 10.90 9.10
N ASP A 31 25.71 9.76 9.64
CA ASP A 31 24.81 9.60 10.80
C ASP A 31 24.24 8.17 10.78
N HIS A 32 24.88 7.26 11.53
CA HIS A 32 24.40 5.89 11.68
C HIS A 32 23.34 5.75 12.78
N ASP A 33 22.89 6.84 13.40
CA ASP A 33 21.85 6.76 14.40
C ASP A 33 20.46 6.72 13.75
N HIS A 34 19.88 5.53 13.85
CA HIS A 34 18.47 5.20 13.65
C HIS A 34 17.92 5.44 12.24
N PHE A 35 18.18 4.47 11.34
CA PHE A 35 17.29 4.26 10.20
C PHE A 35 15.86 4.02 10.71
N HIS A 36 15.04 5.06 10.61
CA HIS A 36 13.60 4.95 10.83
C HIS A 36 12.98 4.44 9.54
N SER A 37 12.27 3.31 9.63
CA SER A 37 11.48 2.80 8.51
C SER A 37 10.64 3.90 7.89
N LEU A 38 10.53 3.80 6.56
CA LEU A 38 9.53 4.49 5.76
C LEU A 38 8.12 3.95 6.10
N ILE A 39 7.69 4.13 7.36
CA ILE A 39 6.27 4.29 7.63
C ILE A 39 5.82 5.43 6.70
N SER A 40 4.66 5.31 6.06
CA SER A 40 4.19 6.41 5.20
C SER A 40 4.30 7.70 6.01
N PRO A 41 4.88 8.78 5.45
CA PRO A 41 5.17 10.00 6.23
C PRO A 41 3.93 10.46 7.01
N ILE A 42 2.75 10.28 6.41
CA ILE A 42 1.43 10.55 6.99
C ILE A 42 1.20 9.77 8.30
N GLU A 43 1.48 8.47 8.33
CA GLU A 43 1.29 7.64 9.52
C GLU A 43 2.32 7.95 10.63
N TYR A 44 3.53 8.35 10.28
CA TYR A 44 4.52 8.86 11.23
C TYR A 44 4.06 10.16 11.93
N TYR A 45 3.63 11.16 11.17
CA TYR A 45 3.12 12.44 11.72
C TYR A 45 1.86 12.25 12.57
N TYR A 46 0.96 11.35 12.15
CA TYR A 46 -0.22 11.01 12.95
C TYR A 46 0.15 10.46 14.33
N LYS A 47 1.14 9.56 14.41
CA LYS A 47 1.57 8.95 15.68
C LYS A 47 2.20 9.97 16.64
N ARG A 48 2.78 11.06 16.13
CA ARG A 48 3.33 12.18 16.92
C ARG A 48 2.33 13.30 17.22
N ASN A 49 1.09 13.22 16.72
CA ASN A 49 0.06 14.26 16.88
C ASN A 49 0.48 15.62 16.28
N GLU A 50 1.44 15.61 15.35
CA GLU A 50 1.98 16.79 14.66
C GLU A 50 1.22 17.01 13.36
N PHE A 51 -0.02 17.48 13.47
CA PHE A 51 -0.89 17.77 12.33
C PHE A 51 -0.49 19.09 11.66
N ASN A 52 0.49 19.02 10.77
CA ASN A 52 0.54 19.95 9.65
C ASN A 52 0.33 19.13 8.38
N ASN A 53 -0.63 19.54 7.54
CA ASN A 53 -0.92 18.96 6.21
C ASN A 53 0.24 19.18 5.22
N HIS A 54 1.48 19.22 5.71
CA HIS A 54 2.69 19.40 4.95
C HIS A 54 3.51 18.15 5.18
N TYR A 55 3.75 17.44 4.08
CA TYR A 55 4.73 16.37 3.97
C TYR A 55 6.12 16.98 4.21
N ILE A 56 6.48 17.16 5.48
CA ILE A 56 7.85 17.48 5.85
C ILE A 56 8.46 16.11 6.08
N LEU A 57 9.50 15.72 5.35
CA LEU A 57 10.38 14.69 5.86
C LEU A 57 11.37 15.47 6.72
N ILE A 58 11.17 15.45 8.04
CA ILE A 58 12.17 16.00 8.96
C ILE A 58 13.26 14.94 9.07
N ASP A 59 14.25 15.05 8.19
CA ASP A 59 15.60 14.68 8.59
C ASP A 59 16.07 15.78 9.55
N GLU A 60 16.19 15.43 10.82
CA GLU A 60 16.58 16.37 11.89
C GLU A 60 18.09 16.68 11.85
N THR A 61 18.85 16.02 10.97
CA THR A 61 20.32 16.14 10.91
C THR A 61 20.80 16.99 9.74
N SER A 62 20.13 16.96 8.58
CA SER A 62 20.50 17.79 7.42
C SER A 62 19.63 19.05 7.29
N LYS A 63 20.12 20.19 7.80
CA LYS A 63 19.58 21.54 7.56
C LYS A 63 19.69 22.00 6.09
N THR A 64 19.64 21.10 5.11
CA THR A 64 19.82 21.44 3.69
C THR A 64 18.86 20.64 2.82
N SER A 65 17.66 21.17 2.69
CA SER A 65 16.95 21.22 1.40
C SER A 65 16.64 19.89 0.69
N PHE A 66 16.50 18.76 1.38
CA PHE A 66 15.74 17.60 0.84
C PHE A 66 14.22 17.81 1.00
N LYS A 67 13.79 19.07 0.93
CA LYS A 67 12.38 19.50 0.90
C LYS A 67 11.77 19.34 -0.50
N ILE A 68 12.44 18.57 -1.36
CA ILE A 68 12.19 18.48 -2.80
C ILE A 68 11.07 17.48 -3.03
N SER A 69 9.88 18.02 -3.27
CA SER A 69 8.98 17.53 -4.31
C SER A 69 8.50 16.08 -4.26
N ILE A 70 8.43 15.42 -3.09
CA ILE A 70 7.72 14.13 -2.99
C ILE A 70 6.22 14.33 -2.75
N SER A 71 5.80 15.49 -2.26
CA SER A 71 4.40 15.81 -1.97
C SER A 71 3.47 15.66 -3.17
N CYS A 72 3.93 15.99 -4.39
CA CYS A 72 3.14 15.83 -5.61
C CYS A 72 3.07 14.39 -6.14
N PHE A 73 3.87 13.46 -5.60
CA PHE A 73 3.80 12.04 -5.95
C PHE A 73 2.79 11.25 -5.11
N PHE A 74 2.29 11.84 -4.02
CA PHE A 74 1.32 11.21 -3.13
C PHE A 74 -0.13 11.68 -3.36
N ASP A 75 -0.35 12.61 -4.29
CA ASP A 75 -1.70 13.10 -4.57
C ASP A 75 -2.56 12.00 -5.21
N CYS A 76 -3.62 11.60 -4.50
CA CYS A 76 -4.56 10.60 -4.97
C CYS A 76 -5.47 11.17 -6.07
N ASN A 77 -5.46 10.54 -7.25
CA ASN A 77 -6.40 10.85 -8.32
C ASN A 77 -7.72 10.10 -8.10
N TYR A 78 -8.71 10.78 -7.53
CA TYR A 78 -10.05 10.22 -7.26
C TYR A 78 -10.79 9.74 -8.52
N PHE A 79 -10.39 10.18 -9.72
CA PHE A 79 -10.97 9.67 -10.95
C PHE A 79 -10.67 8.18 -11.15
N ASP A 80 -9.48 7.73 -10.75
CA ASP A 80 -9.10 6.32 -10.86
C ASP A 80 -10.00 5.45 -9.97
N TYR A 81 -10.32 5.93 -8.77
CA TYR A 81 -11.30 5.30 -7.87
C TYR A 81 -12.73 5.32 -8.42
N SER A 82 -13.08 6.30 -9.26
CA SER A 82 -14.38 6.30 -9.93
C SER A 82 -14.49 5.15 -10.93
N TRP A 83 -13.39 4.86 -11.65
CA TRP A 83 -13.30 3.70 -12.54
C TRP A 83 -13.33 2.38 -11.77
N GLU A 84 -12.66 2.32 -10.61
CA GLU A 84 -12.75 1.20 -9.68
C GLU A 84 -14.20 0.95 -9.22
N CYS A 85 -14.92 1.98 -8.79
CA CYS A 85 -16.33 1.87 -8.40
C CYS A 85 -17.20 1.29 -9.52
N ILE A 86 -17.01 1.73 -10.77
CA ILE A 86 -17.72 1.18 -11.93
C ILE A 86 -17.42 -0.31 -12.09
N ARG A 87 -16.14 -0.70 -12.02
CA ARG A 87 -15.73 -2.11 -12.08
C ARG A 87 -16.36 -2.94 -10.96
N TYR A 88 -16.43 -2.42 -9.73
CA TYR A 88 -17.04 -3.12 -8.61
C TYR A 88 -18.54 -3.33 -8.82
N LEU A 89 -19.25 -2.30 -9.27
CA LEU A 89 -20.67 -2.38 -9.58
C LEU A 89 -20.94 -3.38 -10.71
N LEU A 90 -20.11 -3.41 -11.76
CA LEU A 90 -20.24 -4.37 -12.85
C LEU A 90 -20.00 -5.80 -12.38
N LEU A 91 -18.92 -6.05 -11.62
CA LEU A 91 -18.63 -7.39 -11.10
C LEU A 91 -19.73 -7.88 -10.15
N ALA A 92 -20.21 -7.01 -9.25
CA ALA A 92 -21.32 -7.33 -8.36
C ALA A 92 -22.62 -7.60 -9.12
N PHE A 93 -22.91 -6.80 -10.15
CA PHE A 93 -24.06 -6.98 -11.03
C PHE A 93 -24.00 -8.34 -11.74
N PHE A 94 -22.89 -8.68 -12.40
CA PHE A 94 -22.75 -9.95 -13.11
C PHE A 94 -22.78 -11.14 -12.15
N ALA A 95 -22.10 -11.06 -11.00
CA ALA A 95 -22.14 -12.10 -9.97
C ALA A 95 -23.58 -12.38 -9.55
N THR A 96 -24.35 -11.34 -9.24
CA THR A 96 -25.75 -11.45 -8.78
C THR A 96 -26.69 -11.90 -9.89
N TYR A 97 -26.56 -11.33 -11.09
CA TYR A 97 -27.39 -11.65 -12.25
C TYR A 97 -27.25 -13.13 -12.64
N VAL A 98 -26.02 -13.63 -12.75
CA VAL A 98 -25.75 -15.03 -13.07
C VAL A 98 -26.25 -15.96 -11.96
N PHE A 99 -26.11 -15.55 -10.69
CA PHE A 99 -26.59 -16.33 -9.55
C PHE A 99 -28.11 -16.51 -9.55
N ILE A 100 -28.86 -15.41 -9.73
CA ILE A 100 -30.33 -15.44 -9.73
C ILE A 100 -30.86 -16.25 -10.92
N GLY A 101 -30.21 -16.15 -12.09
CA GLY A 101 -30.54 -16.92 -13.29
C GLY A 101 -29.94 -18.34 -13.34
N ALA A 102 -29.37 -18.85 -12.25
CA ALA A 102 -28.67 -20.12 -12.26
C ALA A 102 -29.62 -21.31 -12.44
N THR A 103 -29.39 -22.11 -13.49
CA THR A 103 -30.15 -23.34 -13.79
C THR A 103 -29.27 -24.59 -13.81
N SER A 104 -27.95 -24.40 -13.86
CA SER A 104 -26.95 -25.46 -13.88
C SER A 104 -25.79 -25.15 -12.93
N SER A 105 -25.07 -26.18 -12.48
CA SER A 105 -23.91 -26.03 -11.59
C SER A 105 -22.83 -25.09 -12.15
N TRP A 106 -22.68 -25.04 -13.49
CA TRP A 106 -21.72 -24.15 -14.14
C TRP A 106 -22.03 -22.66 -13.92
N HIS A 107 -23.31 -22.27 -13.85
CA HIS A 107 -23.68 -20.88 -13.58
C HIS A 107 -23.22 -20.42 -12.19
N TYR A 108 -23.29 -21.31 -11.19
CA TYR A 108 -22.79 -20.98 -9.84
C TYR A 108 -21.28 -20.79 -9.81
N TYR A 109 -20.51 -21.60 -10.54
CA TYR A 109 -19.05 -21.40 -10.65
C TYR A 109 -18.72 -20.08 -11.35
N LEU A 110 -19.45 -19.72 -12.40
CA LEU A 110 -19.25 -18.45 -13.10
C LEU A 110 -19.60 -17.25 -12.22
N SER A 111 -20.70 -17.31 -11.47
CA SER A 111 -21.07 -16.29 -10.48
C SER A 111 -20.00 -16.15 -9.39
N ALA A 112 -19.51 -17.26 -8.85
CA ALA A 112 -18.44 -17.27 -7.86
C ALA A 112 -17.13 -16.66 -8.40
N ALA A 113 -16.80 -16.87 -9.68
CA ALA A 113 -15.64 -16.25 -10.30
C ALA A 113 -15.76 -14.71 -10.36
N PHE A 114 -16.93 -14.17 -10.73
CA PHE A 114 -17.17 -12.73 -10.69
C PHE A 114 -17.10 -12.15 -9.28
N LEU A 115 -17.67 -12.87 -8.31
CA LEU A 115 -17.65 -12.46 -6.91
C LEU A 115 -16.23 -12.51 -6.31
N GLY A 116 -15.45 -13.55 -6.65
CA GLY A 116 -14.04 -13.65 -6.25
C GLY A 116 -13.19 -12.53 -6.87
N ALA A 117 -13.43 -12.19 -8.14
CA ALA A 117 -12.78 -11.05 -8.79
C ALA A 117 -13.14 -9.73 -8.11
N LEU A 118 -14.41 -9.53 -7.72
CA LEU A 118 -14.84 -8.35 -6.96
C LEU A 118 -14.07 -8.21 -5.65
N TRP A 119 -14.03 -9.27 -4.84
CA TRP A 119 -13.32 -9.27 -3.55
C TRP A 119 -11.82 -9.03 -3.70
N HIS A 120 -11.19 -9.65 -4.71
CA HIS A 120 -9.79 -9.44 -4.99
C HIS A 120 -9.51 -7.95 -5.29
N GLN A 121 -10.35 -7.30 -6.10
CA GLN A 121 -10.17 -5.88 -6.41
C GLN A 121 -10.41 -4.98 -5.19
N LEU A 122 -11.43 -5.26 -4.38
CA LEU A 122 -11.73 -4.50 -3.15
C LEU A 122 -10.56 -4.54 -2.15
N THR A 123 -9.80 -5.63 -2.13
CA THR A 123 -8.65 -5.78 -1.22
C THR A 123 -7.57 -4.72 -1.50
N PHE A 124 -7.38 -4.31 -2.76
CA PHE A 124 -6.45 -3.23 -3.09
C PHE A 124 -6.93 -1.86 -2.57
N THR A 125 -8.24 -1.57 -2.63
CA THR A 125 -8.78 -0.35 -1.99
C THR A 125 -8.57 -0.37 -0.48
N ALA A 126 -8.78 -1.51 0.18
CA ALA A 126 -8.53 -1.64 1.61
C ALA A 126 -7.05 -1.46 1.96
N HIS A 127 -6.14 -1.99 1.14
CA HIS A 127 -4.71 -1.81 1.24
C HIS A 127 -4.32 -0.33 1.17
N ASP A 128 -4.79 0.39 0.14
CA ASP A 128 -4.47 1.80 -0.07
C ASP A 128 -5.02 2.67 1.06
N ALA A 129 -6.24 2.38 1.53
CA ALA A 129 -6.80 3.00 2.73
C ALA A 129 -5.94 2.72 3.97
N GLY A 130 -5.41 1.51 4.11
CA GLY A 130 -4.51 1.13 5.20
C GLY A 130 -3.23 1.98 5.24
N HIS A 131 -2.72 2.39 4.08
CA HIS A 131 -1.56 3.27 3.92
C HIS A 131 -1.85 4.77 4.01
N LEU A 132 -3.12 5.16 4.20
CA LEU A 132 -3.57 6.55 4.13
C LEU A 132 -3.36 7.17 2.74
N ALA A 133 -3.44 6.35 1.69
CA ALA A 133 -3.17 6.76 0.31
C ALA A 133 -4.41 7.29 -0.43
N ILE A 134 -5.61 7.21 0.17
CA ILE A 134 -6.85 7.63 -0.50
C ILE A 134 -7.16 9.09 -0.20
N THR A 135 -7.38 9.43 1.07
CA THR A 135 -7.75 10.80 1.49
C THR A 135 -6.67 11.47 2.33
N HIS A 136 -5.65 10.71 2.75
CA HIS A 136 -4.62 11.15 3.69
C HIS A 136 -5.15 11.52 5.08
N LEU A 137 -6.45 11.32 5.32
CA LEU A 137 -7.11 11.57 6.60
C LEU A 137 -7.29 10.25 7.33
N TYR A 138 -6.51 10.05 8.40
CA TYR A 138 -6.51 8.81 9.19
C TYR A 138 -7.91 8.27 9.51
N ARG A 139 -8.82 9.14 9.96
CA ARG A 139 -10.17 8.72 10.36
C ARG A 139 -11.00 8.20 9.17
N ILE A 140 -10.89 8.86 8.02
CA ILE A 140 -11.67 8.50 6.82
C ILE A 140 -11.11 7.22 6.21
N ASP A 141 -9.79 7.17 6.01
CA ASP A 141 -9.15 6.01 5.40
C ASP A 141 -9.22 4.78 6.32
N SER A 142 -9.11 4.96 7.65
CA SER A 142 -9.35 3.85 8.59
C SER A 142 -10.80 3.37 8.52
N PHE A 143 -11.78 4.26 8.35
CA PHE A 143 -13.18 3.85 8.21
C PHE A 143 -13.40 3.07 6.90
N ILE A 144 -12.83 3.53 5.79
CA ILE A 144 -12.86 2.81 4.50
C ILE A 144 -12.22 1.43 4.65
N GLY A 145 -11.04 1.35 5.26
CA GLY A 145 -10.31 0.11 5.50
C GLY A 145 -11.07 -0.85 6.42
N ILE A 146 -11.71 -0.36 7.49
CA ILE A 146 -12.55 -1.18 8.39
C ILE A 146 -13.78 -1.70 7.63
N PHE A 147 -14.44 -0.85 6.84
CA PHE A 147 -15.62 -1.24 6.09
C PHE A 147 -15.29 -2.31 5.05
N ILE A 148 -14.23 -2.12 4.26
CA ILE A 148 -13.87 -3.09 3.21
C ILE A 148 -13.15 -4.30 3.81
N GLY A 149 -12.10 -4.10 4.59
CA GLY A 149 -11.28 -5.17 5.16
C GLY A 149 -12.04 -6.01 6.18
N ASN A 150 -12.63 -5.38 7.20
CA ASN A 150 -13.24 -6.13 8.29
C ASN A 150 -14.64 -6.66 7.90
N LEU A 151 -15.53 -5.80 7.40
CA LEU A 151 -16.92 -6.18 7.15
C LEU A 151 -17.09 -6.99 5.86
N LEU A 152 -16.46 -6.57 4.76
CA LEU A 152 -16.60 -7.27 3.48
C LEU A 152 -15.55 -8.38 3.30
N GLY A 153 -14.31 -8.19 3.76
CA GLY A 153 -13.19 -9.11 3.56
C GLY A 153 -12.91 -10.08 4.70
N GLY A 154 -13.42 -9.83 5.91
CA GLY A 154 -13.18 -10.66 7.10
C GLY A 154 -11.77 -10.55 7.69
N ILE A 155 -10.95 -9.60 7.26
CA ILE A 155 -9.58 -9.38 7.76
C ILE A 155 -9.54 -8.08 8.54
N SER A 156 -9.04 -8.11 9.78
CA SER A 156 -8.86 -6.89 10.58
C SER A 156 -7.80 -6.00 9.93
N ILE A 157 -8.21 -4.83 9.45
CA ILE A 157 -7.30 -3.87 8.83
C ILE A 157 -6.22 -3.41 9.80
N GLY A 158 -6.52 -3.31 11.10
CA GLY A 158 -5.53 -2.95 12.12
C GLY A 158 -4.46 -4.03 12.31
N TRP A 159 -4.86 -5.31 12.32
CA TRP A 159 -3.92 -6.43 12.37
C TRP A 159 -3.07 -6.48 11.10
N TRP A 160 -3.71 -6.35 9.93
CA TRP A 160 -3.03 -6.35 8.63
C TRP A 160 -1.98 -5.23 8.58
N LYS A 161 -2.37 -3.99 8.93
CA LYS A 161 -1.46 -2.85 8.99
C LYS A 161 -0.26 -3.09 9.90
N HIS A 162 -0.48 -3.67 11.08
CA HIS A 162 0.62 -3.94 12.01
C HIS A 162 1.66 -4.88 11.39
N HIS A 163 1.23 -6.01 10.83
CA HIS A 163 2.14 -6.99 10.22
C HIS A 163 2.77 -6.46 8.94
N HIS A 164 1.99 -5.75 8.12
CA HIS A 164 2.45 -5.17 6.88
C HIS A 164 3.49 -4.06 7.09
N ASN A 165 3.32 -3.23 8.11
CA ASN A 165 4.31 -2.23 8.48
C ASN A 165 5.61 -2.88 8.95
N ILE A 166 5.55 -4.00 9.68
CA ILE A 166 6.74 -4.77 10.06
C ILE A 166 7.42 -5.34 8.80
N HIS A 167 6.67 -5.90 7.86
CA HIS A 167 7.22 -6.37 6.59
C HIS A 167 7.99 -5.25 5.85
N HIS A 168 7.43 -4.03 5.76
CA HIS A 168 8.11 -2.88 5.16
C HIS A 168 9.29 -2.34 5.98
N LEU A 169 9.32 -2.61 7.29
CA LEU A 169 10.44 -2.27 8.19
C LEU A 169 11.65 -3.16 7.93
N VAL A 170 11.42 -4.45 7.63
CA VAL A 170 12.46 -5.48 7.52
C VAL A 170 12.40 -6.22 6.19
N THR A 171 12.05 -5.51 5.11
CA THR A 171 11.91 -6.10 3.78
C THR A 171 13.20 -6.83 3.39
N ASN A 172 13.08 -8.11 3.02
CA ASN A 172 14.19 -9.02 2.68
C ASN A 172 15.06 -9.51 3.85
N SER A 173 14.66 -9.31 5.11
CA SER A 173 15.26 -10.02 6.25
C SER A 173 14.55 -11.35 6.46
N SER A 174 15.14 -12.44 5.97
CA SER A 174 14.57 -13.79 6.11
C SER A 174 14.30 -14.21 7.56
N GLU A 175 15.05 -13.65 8.51
CA GLU A 175 14.93 -13.96 9.94
C GLU A 175 13.88 -13.12 10.68
N HIS A 176 13.46 -11.98 10.11
CA HIS A 176 12.65 -10.98 10.83
C HIS A 176 11.36 -10.58 10.11
N ASP A 177 11.12 -11.05 8.88
CA ASP A 177 9.85 -10.85 8.18
C ASP A 177 8.75 -11.72 8.82
N PRO A 178 7.66 -11.13 9.34
CA PRO A 178 6.59 -11.87 10.02
C PRO A 178 5.78 -12.79 9.08
N GLY A 179 6.05 -12.76 7.77
CA GLY A 179 5.36 -13.56 6.75
C GLY A 179 5.90 -14.98 6.51
N GLN A 180 6.90 -15.45 7.27
CA GLN A 180 7.35 -16.85 7.26
C GLN A 180 6.66 -17.71 8.33
#